data_AF-A7IHC2-F1
#
_entry.id   AF-A7IHC2-F1
#
_cell.length_a   1.000
_cell.length_b   1.000
_cell.length_c   1.000
_cell.angle_alpha   90.00
_cell.angle_beta   90.00
_cell.angle_gamma   90.00
#
_symmetry.space_group_name_H-M   'P 1'
#
loop_
_entity.id
_entity.type
_entity.pdbx_description
1 polymer ?
#
loop_
_entity_poly.entity_id
_entity_poly.type
_entity_poly.pdbx_seq_one_letter_code
_entity_poly.pdbx_strand_id
1 'polypeptide(L)'
;MFQFDDATIEQLFGADDAESEQTNRLKEYFYYNNAYNSLTADLPIRVLVGHKGVGKSALLKRAYLADQEHGIAASWLKPSDLTSLNTPAESSNDFIKRIEVWKRGILVEVINSFYDKMALEKAPELESARIKDLISLVVSIPEHKDFHNRDNASVNVYIDDIDRGWSASQQDIRNISALLNAVRDIGGIERRIRFRIGLRTDVYFLVRTSDESTDKIESNIIWLKWTNDELLRVAAKRIVTFFKLEYSDEQIDTFQQSQITDLILSRVITPSFKGRGRWDNRPIHNILLSLTRARPRDLIKLFRLSAKRAGNNKSAIISSTDLESIFETYSQERLQDIVNEFKSEFPDIERLLLSMKPNKKERRTSDNYLFSTPELSAKLNHIMMQNRFRFKDGSSVTAKSLMHFLYKIDFITARKANKNGIIDRKYFDQGRFLANEFNDFGYSWEIHPAYRWALQPNNLQSLIDEIMK
;
A
#
# COMPACT_ATOMS: atom_id res chain seq x y z
N MET A 1 -5.27 35.29 3.38
CA MET A 1 -4.30 34.64 4.30
C MET A 1 -4.66 33.17 4.32
N PHE A 2 -3.70 32.28 4.05
CA PHE A 2 -3.92 30.84 4.05
C PHE A 2 -4.29 30.35 5.46
N GLN A 3 -5.28 29.44 5.57
CA GLN A 3 -5.69 28.83 6.84
C GLN A 3 -5.94 27.34 6.65
N PHE A 4 -5.66 26.55 7.67
CA PHE A 4 -5.92 25.11 7.67
C PHE A 4 -7.37 24.80 8.08
N ASP A 5 -8.33 25.10 7.21
CA ASP A 5 -9.69 24.54 7.31
C ASP A 5 -9.79 23.17 6.60
N ASP A 6 -10.89 22.43 6.82
CA ASP A 6 -11.02 21.06 6.30
C ASP A 6 -10.92 21.00 4.76
N ALA A 7 -11.52 21.96 4.05
CA ALA A 7 -11.47 22.02 2.58
C ALA A 7 -10.05 22.30 2.06
N THR A 8 -9.34 23.22 2.72
CA THR A 8 -7.95 23.56 2.40
C THR A 8 -7.01 22.40 2.69
N ILE A 9 -7.19 21.71 3.82
CA ILE A 9 -6.40 20.51 4.19
C ILE A 9 -6.60 19.41 3.15
N GLU A 10 -7.84 19.17 2.71
CA GLU A 10 -8.15 18.19 1.67
C GLU A 10 -7.54 18.58 0.32
N GLN A 11 -7.66 19.83 -0.11
CA GLN A 11 -7.06 20.27 -1.37
C GLN A 11 -5.52 20.23 -1.33
N LEU A 12 -4.91 20.58 -0.20
CA LEU A 12 -3.47 20.62 -0.04
C LEU A 12 -2.87 19.22 0.04
N PHE A 13 -3.35 18.38 0.96
CA PHE A 13 -2.75 17.08 1.25
C PHE A 13 -3.45 15.90 0.59
N GLY A 14 -4.62 16.11 -0.01
CA GLY A 14 -5.46 15.08 -0.62
C GLY A 14 -6.30 14.28 0.37
N ALA A 15 -7.04 13.33 -0.18
CA ALA A 15 -7.85 12.37 0.56
C ALA A 15 -6.98 11.21 1.09
N ASP A 16 -7.53 10.48 2.07
CA ASP A 16 -6.86 9.30 2.65
C ASP A 16 -6.80 8.12 1.66
N ASP A 17 -7.71 8.06 0.68
CA ASP A 17 -7.80 7.03 -0.34
C ASP A 17 -7.91 7.59 -1.76
N ALA A 18 -7.55 6.78 -2.75
CA ALA A 18 -7.49 7.21 -4.14
C ALA A 18 -8.88 7.33 -4.80
N GLU A 19 -9.92 6.70 -4.25
CA GLU A 19 -11.28 6.78 -4.80
C GLU A 19 -11.88 8.14 -4.53
N SER A 20 -11.73 8.63 -3.30
CA SER A 20 -12.20 9.94 -2.83
C SER A 20 -11.43 11.11 -3.44
N GLU A 21 -10.22 10.88 -3.94
CA GLU A 21 -9.37 11.93 -4.51
C GLU A 21 -9.91 12.46 -5.86
N GLN A 22 -9.96 13.79 -5.99
CA GLN A 22 -10.40 14.45 -7.22
C GLN A 22 -9.42 14.16 -8.37
N THR A 23 -9.97 13.76 -9.52
CA THR A 23 -9.20 13.35 -10.70
C THR A 23 -8.16 14.38 -11.14
N ASN A 24 -8.54 15.66 -11.24
CA ASN A 24 -7.62 16.71 -11.66
C ASN A 24 -6.52 16.94 -10.64
N ARG A 25 -6.88 16.95 -9.34
CA ARG A 25 -5.92 17.13 -8.26
C ARG A 25 -4.90 15.99 -8.21
N LEU A 26 -5.35 14.74 -8.36
CA LEU A 26 -4.47 13.57 -8.44
C LEU A 26 -3.45 13.72 -9.57
N LYS A 27 -3.86 14.19 -10.75
CA LYS A 27 -2.98 14.39 -11.90
C LYS A 27 -1.91 15.44 -11.62
N GLU A 28 -2.28 16.56 -11.01
CA GLU A 28 -1.37 17.68 -10.75
C GLU A 28 -0.17 17.29 -9.90
N TYR A 29 -0.38 16.57 -8.78
CA TYR A 29 0.70 16.26 -7.84
C TYR A 29 1.30 14.86 -8.02
N PHE A 30 0.85 14.08 -9.01
CA PHE A 30 1.25 12.67 -9.13
C PHE A 30 2.77 12.52 -9.22
N TYR A 31 3.30 11.56 -8.46
CA TYR A 31 4.72 11.22 -8.49
C TYR A 31 4.93 9.95 -9.31
N TYR A 32 5.66 10.07 -10.42
CA TYR A 32 5.93 8.97 -11.35
C TYR A 32 7.18 8.22 -10.91
N ASN A 33 7.00 7.09 -10.23
CA ASN A 33 8.10 6.21 -9.85
C ASN A 33 8.33 5.08 -10.88
N ASN A 34 9.38 4.28 -10.67
CA ASN A 34 9.69 3.14 -11.54
C ASN A 34 8.57 2.09 -11.60
N ALA A 35 7.77 1.96 -10.54
CA ALA A 35 6.63 1.06 -10.52
C ALA A 35 5.54 1.53 -11.49
N TYR A 36 5.32 2.83 -11.65
CA TYR A 36 4.42 3.38 -12.67
C TYR A 36 4.91 3.04 -14.09
N ASN A 37 6.19 3.29 -14.39
CA ASN A 37 6.77 2.96 -15.70
C ASN A 37 6.66 1.46 -16.00
N SER A 38 6.86 0.62 -14.99
CA SER A 38 6.64 -0.81 -15.10
C SER A 38 5.17 -1.14 -15.33
N LEU A 39 4.25 -0.49 -14.63
CA LEU A 39 2.82 -0.74 -14.77
C LEU A 39 2.33 -0.40 -16.17
N THR A 40 2.80 0.70 -16.77
CA THR A 40 2.33 1.17 -18.09
C THR A 40 3.08 0.55 -19.27
N ALA A 41 4.14 -0.21 -19.04
CA ALA A 41 4.89 -0.85 -20.12
C ALA A 41 4.03 -1.83 -20.93
N ASP A 42 4.37 -1.97 -22.22
CA ASP A 42 3.61 -2.74 -23.21
C ASP A 42 3.75 -4.26 -23.03
N LEU A 43 3.26 -4.77 -21.91
CA LEU A 43 3.12 -6.19 -21.62
C LEU A 43 1.65 -6.55 -21.36
N PRO A 44 1.24 -7.80 -21.69
CA PRO A 44 -0.14 -8.26 -21.52
C PRO A 44 -0.61 -8.25 -20.07
N ILE A 45 0.28 -8.49 -19.10
CA ILE A 45 -0.12 -8.65 -17.69
C ILE A 45 0.89 -7.92 -16.82
N ARG A 46 0.39 -7.07 -15.93
CA ARG A 46 1.17 -6.49 -14.84
C ARG A 46 0.36 -6.51 -13.56
N VAL A 47 0.96 -7.06 -12.50
CA VAL A 47 0.31 -7.23 -11.20
C VAL A 47 1.09 -6.42 -10.17
N LEU A 48 0.51 -5.30 -9.74
CA LEU A 48 1.07 -4.38 -8.77
C LEU A 48 0.80 -4.88 -7.35
N VAL A 49 1.85 -5.30 -6.65
CA VAL A 49 1.77 -5.88 -5.29
C VAL A 49 2.34 -4.92 -4.26
N GLY A 50 1.62 -4.72 -3.15
CA GLY A 50 2.11 -3.95 -2.02
C GLY A 50 1.10 -3.85 -0.87
N HIS A 51 1.55 -3.43 0.32
CA HIS A 51 0.71 -3.32 1.52
C HIS A 51 -0.42 -2.29 1.38
N LYS A 52 -1.39 -2.28 2.30
CA LYS A 52 -2.40 -1.22 2.36
C LYS A 52 -1.74 0.14 2.63
N GLY A 53 -2.12 1.16 1.86
CA GLY A 53 -1.62 2.54 1.99
C GLY A 53 -0.38 2.89 1.12
N VAL A 54 0.17 1.94 0.37
CA VAL A 54 1.32 2.18 -0.55
C VAL A 54 0.94 2.88 -1.86
N GLY A 55 -0.36 3.08 -2.14
CA GLY A 55 -0.81 3.84 -3.33
C GLY A 55 -1.09 3.02 -4.60
N LYS A 56 -1.34 1.71 -4.50
CA LYS A 56 -1.69 0.85 -5.66
C LYS A 56 -2.82 1.43 -6.52
N SER A 57 -3.94 1.76 -5.87
CA SER A 57 -5.11 2.36 -6.51
C SER A 57 -4.82 3.71 -7.16
N ALA A 58 -3.93 4.52 -6.57
CA ALA A 58 -3.53 5.79 -7.15
C ALA A 58 -2.72 5.59 -8.44
N LEU A 59 -1.82 4.60 -8.48
CA LEU A 59 -1.04 4.25 -9.69
C LEU A 59 -1.97 3.72 -10.79
N LEU A 60 -2.86 2.78 -10.47
CA LEU A 60 -3.83 2.25 -11.41
C LEU A 60 -4.74 3.36 -11.95
N LYS A 61 -5.31 4.19 -11.07
CA LYS A 61 -6.18 5.32 -11.45
C LYS A 61 -5.45 6.31 -12.34
N ARG A 62 -4.20 6.67 -12.03
CA ARG A 62 -3.42 7.58 -12.88
C ARG A 62 -3.16 6.99 -14.26
N ALA A 63 -2.79 5.71 -14.34
CA ALA A 63 -2.53 5.02 -15.60
C ALA A 63 -3.81 4.92 -16.45
N TYR A 64 -4.94 4.54 -15.84
CA TYR A 64 -6.26 4.55 -16.48
C TYR A 64 -6.62 5.92 -17.05
N LEU A 65 -6.42 6.98 -16.26
CA LEU A 65 -6.68 8.35 -16.72
C LEU A 65 -5.73 8.77 -17.86
N ALA A 66 -4.48 8.31 -17.85
CA ALA A 66 -3.53 8.57 -18.93
C ALA A 66 -3.96 7.89 -20.23
N ASP A 67 -4.46 6.66 -20.15
CA ASP A 67 -4.99 5.96 -21.32
C ASP A 67 -6.18 6.71 -21.92
N GLN A 68 -7.11 7.17 -21.08
CA GLN A 68 -8.26 7.97 -21.53
C GLN A 68 -7.82 9.28 -22.22
N GLU A 69 -6.82 9.98 -21.66
CA GLU A 69 -6.24 11.20 -22.24
C GLU A 69 -5.59 10.96 -23.62
N HIS A 70 -4.94 9.81 -23.81
CA HIS A 70 -4.31 9.44 -25.07
C HIS A 70 -5.28 8.74 -26.05
N GLY A 71 -6.56 8.61 -25.70
CA GLY A 71 -7.53 7.89 -26.52
C GLY A 71 -7.19 6.41 -26.70
N ILE A 72 -6.69 5.76 -25.65
CA ILE A 72 -6.51 4.31 -25.57
C ILE A 72 -7.75 3.71 -24.92
N ALA A 73 -8.28 2.62 -25.48
CA ALA A 73 -9.43 1.92 -24.91
C ALA A 73 -9.07 1.36 -23.53
N ALA A 74 -9.61 1.95 -22.46
CA ALA A 74 -9.37 1.52 -21.09
C ALA A 74 -10.66 1.22 -20.34
N SER A 75 -10.70 0.08 -19.66
CA SER A 75 -11.81 -0.40 -18.83
C SER A 75 -11.36 -0.50 -17.37
N TRP A 76 -12.22 -0.08 -16.44
CA TRP A 76 -11.98 -0.18 -15.00
C TRP A 76 -12.99 -1.14 -14.39
N LEU A 77 -12.52 -2.32 -13.96
CA LEU A 77 -13.36 -3.33 -13.33
C LEU A 77 -13.29 -3.21 -11.81
N LYS A 78 -14.45 -3.10 -11.17
CA LYS A 78 -14.60 -3.09 -9.71
C LYS A 78 -14.99 -4.47 -9.19
N PRO A 79 -14.77 -4.75 -7.90
CA PRO A 79 -15.20 -6.01 -7.29
C PRO A 79 -16.70 -6.28 -7.46
N SER A 80 -17.54 -5.23 -7.40
CA SER A 80 -19.00 -5.30 -7.62
C SER A 80 -19.34 -5.97 -8.95
N ASP A 81 -18.59 -5.65 -10.00
CA ASP A 81 -18.84 -6.07 -11.38
C ASP A 81 -18.50 -7.57 -11.54
N LEU A 82 -17.65 -8.09 -10.64
CA LEU A 82 -17.14 -9.45 -10.65
C LEU A 82 -17.83 -10.35 -9.60
N THR A 83 -18.77 -9.81 -8.82
CA THR A 83 -19.43 -10.53 -7.70
C THR A 83 -20.20 -11.78 -8.15
N SER A 84 -20.81 -11.74 -9.34
CA SER A 84 -21.56 -12.85 -9.93
C SER A 84 -20.68 -14.06 -10.25
N LEU A 85 -19.34 -13.88 -10.30
CA LEU A 85 -18.37 -14.93 -10.60
C LEU A 85 -17.96 -15.73 -9.35
N ASN A 86 -18.37 -15.29 -8.16
CA ASN A 86 -18.09 -15.93 -6.88
C ASN A 86 -19.09 -17.07 -6.58
N THR A 87 -19.14 -18.10 -7.41
CA THR A 87 -19.91 -19.32 -7.10
C THR A 87 -19.16 -20.20 -6.09
N PRO A 88 -19.82 -20.83 -5.10
CA PRO A 88 -19.18 -21.81 -4.22
C PRO A 88 -18.69 -23.02 -5.03
N ALA A 89 -17.46 -23.47 -4.79
CA ALA A 89 -16.92 -24.67 -5.43
C ALA A 89 -17.25 -25.94 -4.64
N GLU A 90 -17.74 -27.00 -5.28
CA GLU A 90 -18.04 -28.28 -4.61
C GLU A 90 -16.94 -29.37 -4.82
N SER A 91 -16.01 -29.22 -5.78
CA SER A 91 -14.96 -30.24 -6.05
C SER A 91 -13.67 -29.69 -6.69
N SER A 92 -12.67 -30.53 -6.99
CA SER A 92 -11.39 -30.12 -7.63
C SER A 92 -11.50 -29.89 -9.15
N ASN A 93 -12.40 -30.60 -9.84
CA ASN A 93 -12.80 -30.31 -11.24
C ASN A 93 -13.49 -28.94 -11.40
N ASP A 94 -13.78 -28.28 -10.28
CA ASP A 94 -14.35 -26.93 -10.19
C ASP A 94 -13.32 -25.86 -10.53
N PHE A 95 -12.02 -26.08 -10.32
CA PHE A 95 -11.03 -24.99 -10.48
C PHE A 95 -10.84 -24.57 -11.95
N ILE A 96 -10.75 -25.53 -12.87
CA ILE A 96 -10.68 -25.23 -14.32
C ILE A 96 -11.98 -24.56 -14.77
N LYS A 97 -13.13 -25.06 -14.33
CA LYS A 97 -14.43 -24.44 -14.61
C LYS A 97 -14.50 -23.01 -14.09
N ARG A 98 -13.96 -22.77 -12.89
CA ARG A 98 -13.87 -21.44 -12.28
C ARG A 98 -12.98 -20.51 -13.09
N ILE A 99 -11.85 -20.98 -13.60
CA ILE A 99 -11.02 -20.20 -14.53
C ILE A 99 -11.83 -19.80 -15.77
N GLU A 100 -12.59 -20.72 -16.37
CA GLU A 100 -13.45 -20.42 -17.52
C GLU A 100 -14.57 -19.41 -17.19
N VAL A 101 -15.19 -19.53 -16.01
CA VAL A 101 -16.17 -18.54 -15.50
C VAL A 101 -15.53 -17.17 -15.37
N TRP A 102 -14.32 -17.08 -14.78
CA TRP A 102 -13.57 -15.83 -14.67
C TRP A 102 -13.21 -15.23 -16.03
N LYS A 103 -12.73 -16.06 -16.98
CA LYS A 103 -12.42 -15.58 -18.34
C LYS A 103 -13.63 -14.93 -18.99
N ARG A 104 -14.76 -15.64 -19.00
CA ARG A 104 -16.01 -15.12 -19.57
C ARG A 104 -16.44 -13.85 -18.87
N GLY A 105 -16.51 -13.87 -17.54
CA GLY A 105 -16.97 -12.74 -16.75
C GLY A 105 -16.17 -11.46 -17.00
N ILE A 106 -14.84 -11.57 -16.99
CA ILE A 106 -13.94 -10.45 -17.26
C ILE A 106 -14.18 -9.88 -18.66
N LEU A 107 -14.24 -10.75 -19.69
CA LEU A 107 -14.44 -10.30 -21.07
C LEU A 107 -15.82 -9.62 -21.24
N VAL A 108 -16.88 -10.19 -20.65
CA VAL A 108 -18.22 -9.62 -20.69
C VAL A 108 -18.26 -8.25 -20.01
N GLU A 109 -17.68 -8.12 -18.82
CA GLU A 109 -17.64 -6.82 -18.13
C GLU A 109 -16.80 -5.79 -18.88
N VAL A 110 -15.71 -6.20 -19.53
CA VAL A 110 -14.94 -5.32 -20.41
C VAL A 110 -15.82 -4.84 -21.56
N ILE A 111 -16.52 -5.74 -22.27
CA ILE A 111 -17.46 -5.36 -23.34
C ILE A 111 -18.53 -4.40 -22.80
N ASN A 112 -19.16 -4.72 -21.67
CA ASN A 112 -20.19 -3.90 -21.03
C ASN A 112 -19.69 -2.48 -20.68
N SER A 113 -18.41 -2.33 -20.35
CA SER A 113 -17.83 -1.01 -20.05
C SER A 113 -17.71 -0.09 -21.27
N PHE A 114 -17.80 -0.62 -22.49
CA PHE A 114 -17.71 0.15 -23.72
C PHE A 114 -19.03 0.26 -24.49
N TYR A 115 -19.99 -0.66 -24.34
CA TYR A 115 -21.25 -0.59 -25.10
C TYR A 115 -22.43 -0.21 -24.20
N ASP A 116 -23.35 0.62 -24.72
CA ASP A 116 -24.59 0.94 -24.00
C ASP A 116 -25.45 -0.31 -23.80
N LYS A 117 -26.14 -0.39 -22.66
CA LYS A 117 -27.03 -1.51 -22.32
C LYS A 117 -28.06 -1.83 -23.42
N MET A 118 -28.61 -0.80 -24.09
CA MET A 118 -29.54 -0.99 -25.22
C MET A 118 -28.89 -1.60 -26.48
N ALA A 119 -27.59 -1.38 -26.70
CA ALA A 119 -26.87 -2.02 -27.79
C ALA A 119 -26.60 -3.51 -27.49
N LEU A 120 -26.42 -3.84 -26.22
CA LEU A 120 -26.15 -5.20 -25.72
C LEU A 120 -27.42 -6.06 -25.56
N GLU A 121 -28.58 -5.46 -25.28
CA GLU A 121 -29.88 -6.17 -25.26
C GLU A 121 -30.24 -6.79 -26.62
N LYS A 122 -29.63 -6.28 -27.72
CA LYS A 122 -29.72 -6.87 -29.06
C LYS A 122 -28.70 -8.00 -29.31
N ALA A 123 -27.82 -8.28 -28.36
CA ALA A 123 -26.83 -9.35 -28.40
C ALA A 123 -27.14 -10.46 -27.37
N PRO A 124 -28.26 -11.20 -27.51
CA PRO A 124 -28.61 -12.33 -26.64
C PRO A 124 -27.61 -13.51 -26.69
N GLU A 125 -26.46 -13.35 -27.35
CA GLU A 125 -25.45 -14.37 -27.57
C GLU A 125 -24.18 -14.20 -26.71
N LEU A 126 -24.02 -13.14 -25.92
CA LEU A 126 -22.79 -12.94 -25.11
C LEU A 126 -22.60 -13.99 -24.01
N GLU A 127 -23.69 -14.43 -23.37
CA GLU A 127 -23.65 -15.44 -22.32
C GLU A 127 -23.27 -16.84 -22.86
N SER A 128 -23.61 -17.13 -24.12
CA SER A 128 -23.33 -18.41 -24.79
C SER A 128 -22.12 -18.39 -25.74
N ALA A 129 -21.62 -17.19 -26.12
CA ALA A 129 -20.50 -17.01 -27.04
C ALA A 129 -19.24 -17.76 -26.58
N ARG A 130 -18.40 -18.25 -27.50
CA ARG A 130 -17.15 -18.90 -27.10
C ARG A 130 -16.14 -17.83 -26.63
N ILE A 131 -15.22 -18.20 -25.75
CA ILE A 131 -14.18 -17.28 -25.24
C ILE A 131 -13.39 -16.60 -26.38
N LYS A 132 -13.09 -17.32 -27.46
CA LYS A 132 -12.40 -16.75 -28.63
C LYS A 132 -13.20 -15.66 -29.34
N ASP A 133 -14.53 -15.81 -29.40
CA ASP A 133 -15.42 -14.84 -30.02
C ASP A 133 -15.51 -13.58 -29.14
N LEU A 134 -15.58 -13.75 -27.81
CA LEU A 134 -15.52 -12.65 -26.84
C LEU A 134 -14.19 -11.87 -26.89
N ILE A 135 -13.05 -12.58 -26.98
CA ILE A 135 -11.72 -11.94 -27.15
C ILE A 135 -11.70 -11.11 -28.44
N SER A 136 -12.21 -11.66 -29.54
CA SER A 136 -12.26 -10.97 -30.83
C SER A 136 -13.10 -9.70 -30.74
N LEU A 137 -14.24 -9.76 -30.03
CA LEU A 137 -15.09 -8.60 -29.80
C LEU A 137 -14.37 -7.52 -28.97
N VAL A 138 -13.68 -7.89 -27.88
CA VAL A 138 -12.89 -6.95 -27.06
C VAL A 138 -11.82 -6.27 -27.90
N VAL A 139 -11.09 -7.04 -28.71
CA VAL A 139 -10.04 -6.53 -29.60
C VAL A 139 -10.55 -5.53 -30.63
N SER A 140 -11.79 -5.71 -31.11
CA SER A 140 -12.39 -4.82 -32.11
C SER A 140 -12.88 -3.48 -31.53
N ILE A 141 -12.98 -3.34 -30.20
CA ILE A 141 -13.47 -2.13 -29.53
C ILE A 141 -12.74 -0.86 -30.00
N PRO A 142 -11.41 -0.84 -30.13
CA PRO A 142 -10.71 0.35 -30.57
C PRO A 142 -10.94 0.71 -32.05
N GLU A 143 -11.37 -0.24 -32.88
CA GLU A 143 -11.63 -0.03 -34.31
C GLU A 143 -13.01 0.60 -34.55
N HIS A 144 -13.98 0.31 -33.65
CA HIS A 144 -15.36 0.76 -33.77
C HIS A 144 -15.66 2.09 -33.06
N LYS A 145 -14.73 2.57 -32.25
CA LYS A 145 -14.82 3.85 -31.54
C LYS A 145 -13.66 4.73 -32.00
N ASP A 146 -13.90 6.03 -32.22
CA ASP A 146 -12.90 6.98 -32.73
C ASP A 146 -11.74 7.23 -31.74
N PHE A 147 -10.91 6.21 -31.52
CA PHE A 147 -9.69 6.29 -30.75
C PHE A 147 -8.55 6.75 -31.67
N HIS A 148 -7.70 7.65 -31.16
CA HIS A 148 -6.72 8.40 -31.95
C HIS A 148 -5.57 7.52 -32.50
N ASN A 149 -5.43 6.28 -32.06
CA ASN A 149 -4.31 5.40 -32.42
C ASN A 149 -4.82 4.03 -32.93
N ARG A 150 -5.10 3.94 -34.23
CA ARG A 150 -5.72 2.75 -34.87
C ARG A 150 -4.71 1.66 -35.22
N ASP A 151 -3.48 2.03 -35.54
CA ASP A 151 -2.41 1.09 -35.84
C ASP A 151 -1.79 0.61 -34.52
N ASN A 152 -2.14 -0.61 -34.08
CA ASN A 152 -1.71 -1.24 -32.81
C ASN A 152 -2.60 -0.95 -31.58
N ALA A 153 -3.90 -0.76 -31.81
CA ALA A 153 -4.85 -0.47 -30.76
C ALA A 153 -5.02 -1.64 -29.77
N SER A 154 -4.86 -1.33 -28.49
CA SER A 154 -4.92 -2.29 -27.37
C SER A 154 -6.02 -1.88 -26.39
N VAL A 155 -6.53 -2.85 -25.65
CA VAL A 155 -7.52 -2.64 -24.59
C VAL A 155 -6.83 -2.84 -23.24
N ASN A 156 -6.74 -1.77 -22.46
CA ASN A 156 -6.18 -1.80 -21.11
C ASN A 156 -7.28 -2.07 -20.09
N VAL A 157 -7.15 -3.15 -19.33
CA VAL A 157 -8.13 -3.55 -18.31
C VAL A 157 -7.50 -3.37 -16.93
N TYR A 158 -8.04 -2.44 -16.16
CA TYR A 158 -7.63 -2.14 -14.80
C TYR A 158 -8.53 -2.87 -13.82
N ILE A 159 -7.93 -3.62 -12.91
CA ILE A 159 -8.64 -4.38 -11.89
C ILE A 159 -8.04 -3.99 -10.54
N ASP A 160 -8.83 -3.37 -9.68
CA ASP A 160 -8.38 -2.88 -8.38
C ASP A 160 -9.28 -3.39 -7.26
N ASP A 161 -8.74 -3.43 -6.04
CA ASP A 161 -9.48 -3.70 -4.81
C ASP A 161 -10.29 -5.03 -4.79
N ILE A 162 -9.90 -6.00 -5.62
CA ILE A 162 -10.51 -7.34 -5.68
C ILE A 162 -10.40 -8.14 -4.37
N ASP A 163 -9.53 -7.71 -3.48
CA ASP A 163 -9.33 -8.25 -2.15
C ASP A 163 -10.11 -7.50 -1.04
N ARG A 164 -11.06 -6.63 -1.41
CA ARG A 164 -12.03 -6.06 -0.46
C ARG A 164 -12.83 -7.18 0.21
N GLY A 165 -12.95 -7.09 1.55
CA GLY A 165 -13.65 -8.11 2.33
C GLY A 165 -12.88 -9.43 2.48
N TRP A 166 -11.62 -9.49 2.05
CA TRP A 166 -10.78 -10.68 2.16
C TRP A 166 -10.73 -11.24 3.58
N SER A 167 -11.05 -12.53 3.70
CA SER A 167 -11.06 -13.26 4.96
C SER A 167 -9.97 -14.32 5.07
N ALA A 168 -9.10 -14.42 4.05
CA ALA A 168 -8.14 -15.51 3.88
C ALA A 168 -8.80 -16.90 3.87
N SER A 169 -10.06 -17.00 3.42
CA SER A 169 -10.73 -18.28 3.27
C SER A 169 -10.15 -19.06 2.09
N GLN A 170 -10.30 -20.39 2.09
CA GLN A 170 -9.93 -21.20 0.93
C GLN A 170 -10.65 -20.75 -0.35
N GLN A 171 -11.89 -20.26 -0.21
CA GLN A 171 -12.66 -19.76 -1.34
C GLN A 171 -12.09 -18.46 -1.90
N ASP A 172 -11.69 -17.52 -1.03
CA ASP A 172 -11.07 -16.26 -1.44
C ASP A 172 -9.76 -16.54 -2.19
N ILE A 173 -8.93 -17.44 -1.65
CA ILE A 173 -7.67 -17.87 -2.27
C ILE A 173 -7.92 -18.49 -3.65
N ARG A 174 -8.89 -19.41 -3.76
CA ARG A 174 -9.25 -20.03 -5.05
C ARG A 174 -9.79 -19.02 -6.06
N ASN A 175 -10.57 -18.03 -5.63
CA ASN A 175 -11.12 -17.01 -6.52
C ASN A 175 -10.02 -16.11 -7.11
N ILE A 176 -9.12 -15.59 -6.27
CA ILE A 176 -8.00 -14.77 -6.76
C ILE A 176 -7.06 -15.61 -7.63
N SER A 177 -6.80 -16.88 -7.27
CA SER A 177 -5.98 -17.74 -8.12
C SER A 177 -6.62 -18.01 -9.49
N ALA A 178 -7.93 -18.24 -9.52
CA ALA A 178 -8.66 -18.45 -10.77
C ALA A 178 -8.68 -17.19 -11.64
N LEU A 179 -8.86 -16.00 -11.05
CA LEU A 179 -8.73 -14.72 -11.75
C LEU A 179 -7.34 -14.55 -12.38
N LEU A 180 -6.27 -14.80 -11.61
CA LEU A 180 -4.89 -14.65 -12.10
C LEU A 180 -4.56 -15.64 -13.23
N ASN A 181 -5.10 -16.87 -13.16
CA ASN A 181 -5.01 -17.82 -14.26
C ASN A 181 -5.85 -17.39 -15.48
N ALA A 182 -7.06 -16.85 -15.27
CA ALA A 182 -7.92 -16.38 -16.36
C ALA A 182 -7.29 -15.23 -17.16
N VAL A 183 -6.75 -14.20 -16.48
CA VAL A 183 -6.07 -13.09 -17.15
C VAL A 183 -4.78 -13.56 -17.85
N ARG A 184 -4.09 -14.56 -17.28
CA ARG A 184 -2.91 -15.16 -17.91
C ARG A 184 -3.26 -15.84 -19.22
N ASP A 185 -4.30 -16.65 -19.20
CA ASP A 185 -4.76 -17.39 -20.36
C ASP A 185 -5.28 -16.43 -21.44
N ILE A 186 -6.04 -15.38 -21.09
CA ILE A 186 -6.50 -14.36 -22.05
C ILE A 186 -5.31 -13.61 -22.66
N GLY A 187 -4.42 -13.07 -21.82
CA GLY A 187 -3.25 -12.30 -22.29
C GLY A 187 -2.23 -13.15 -23.07
N GLY A 188 -2.23 -14.46 -22.86
CA GLY A 188 -1.45 -15.42 -23.63
C GLY A 188 -2.05 -15.71 -25.02
N ILE A 189 -3.38 -15.66 -25.16
CA ILE A 189 -4.08 -15.80 -26.45
C ILE A 189 -4.00 -14.50 -27.25
N GLU A 190 -4.22 -13.36 -26.60
CA GLU A 190 -4.27 -12.05 -27.24
C GLU A 190 -3.51 -11.01 -26.42
N ARG A 191 -2.36 -10.57 -26.95
CA ARG A 191 -1.45 -9.64 -26.27
C ARG A 191 -1.99 -8.21 -26.23
N ARG A 192 -2.93 -7.86 -27.11
CA ARG A 192 -3.56 -6.54 -27.16
C ARG A 192 -4.55 -6.30 -26.01
N ILE A 193 -5.00 -7.35 -25.32
CA ILE A 193 -5.76 -7.21 -24.07
C ILE A 193 -4.76 -7.19 -22.91
N ARG A 194 -4.57 -6.01 -22.31
CA ARG A 194 -3.52 -5.76 -21.32
C ARG A 194 -4.12 -5.54 -19.93
N PHE A 195 -3.85 -6.46 -19.01
CA PHE A 195 -4.35 -6.42 -17.64
C PHE A 195 -3.39 -5.69 -16.69
N ARG A 196 -3.95 -4.82 -15.84
CA ARG A 196 -3.27 -4.05 -14.79
C ARG A 196 -3.99 -4.29 -13.48
N ILE A 197 -3.40 -5.09 -12.60
CA ILE A 197 -4.08 -5.63 -11.41
C ILE A 197 -3.42 -5.13 -10.14
N GLY A 198 -4.19 -4.60 -9.20
CA GLY A 198 -3.72 -4.27 -7.84
C GLY A 198 -3.96 -5.44 -6.89
N LEU A 199 -2.94 -5.84 -6.13
CA LEU A 199 -3.05 -6.86 -5.09
C LEU A 199 -2.34 -6.46 -3.80
N ARG A 200 -2.91 -6.81 -2.64
CA ARG A 200 -2.17 -6.72 -1.38
C ARG A 200 -1.07 -7.79 -1.29
N THR A 201 -0.01 -7.44 -0.56
CA THR A 201 1.14 -8.33 -0.31
C THR A 201 0.74 -9.66 0.35
N ASP A 202 -0.09 -9.62 1.38
CA ASP A 202 -0.57 -10.80 2.10
C ASP A 202 -1.43 -11.71 1.22
N VAL A 203 -2.33 -11.12 0.42
CA VAL A 203 -3.16 -11.83 -0.56
C VAL A 203 -2.31 -12.55 -1.59
N TYR A 204 -1.36 -11.84 -2.20
CA TYR A 204 -0.44 -12.44 -3.18
C TYR A 204 0.32 -13.62 -2.59
N PHE A 205 0.86 -13.49 -1.37
CA PHE A 205 1.63 -14.56 -0.76
C PHE A 205 0.78 -15.79 -0.45
N LEU A 206 -0.43 -15.62 0.08
CA LEU A 206 -1.34 -16.74 0.34
C LEU A 206 -1.66 -17.49 -0.95
N VAL A 207 -2.03 -16.77 -2.01
CA VAL A 207 -2.29 -17.35 -3.34
C VAL A 207 -1.06 -18.08 -3.88
N ARG A 208 0.13 -17.47 -3.77
CA ARG A 208 1.40 -18.04 -4.25
C ARG A 208 1.77 -19.36 -3.57
N THR A 209 1.46 -19.48 -2.28
CA THR A 209 1.74 -20.70 -1.49
C THR A 209 0.68 -21.78 -1.63
N SER A 210 -0.53 -21.43 -2.06
CA SER A 210 -1.65 -22.37 -2.17
C SER A 210 -1.84 -22.96 -3.57
N ASP A 211 -1.31 -22.32 -4.61
CA ASP A 211 -1.44 -22.78 -6.01
C ASP A 211 -0.09 -22.75 -6.71
N GLU A 212 0.43 -23.92 -7.06
CA GLU A 212 1.73 -24.07 -7.75
C GLU A 212 1.80 -23.32 -9.09
N SER A 213 0.67 -23.19 -9.80
CA SER A 213 0.59 -22.59 -11.14
C SER A 213 0.82 -21.07 -11.16
N THR A 214 0.89 -20.46 -9.99
CA THR A 214 1.13 -19.02 -9.79
C THR A 214 2.63 -18.67 -9.84
N ASP A 215 3.52 -19.65 -9.95
CA ASP A 215 4.93 -19.44 -10.33
C ASP A 215 5.05 -18.71 -11.68
N LYS A 216 4.16 -19.02 -12.63
CA LYS A 216 4.13 -18.46 -13.97
C LYS A 216 3.73 -16.99 -14.04
N ILE A 217 3.19 -16.41 -12.96
CA ILE A 217 2.85 -14.98 -12.91
C ILE A 217 3.93 -14.14 -12.23
N GLU A 218 4.96 -14.76 -11.65
CA GLU A 218 6.01 -14.08 -10.88
C GLU A 218 6.75 -13.02 -11.70
N SER A 219 7.01 -13.30 -12.98
CA SER A 219 7.62 -12.35 -13.92
C SER A 219 6.75 -11.12 -14.23
N ASN A 220 5.45 -11.18 -13.94
CA ASN A 220 4.51 -10.08 -14.15
C ASN A 220 4.32 -9.22 -12.89
N ILE A 221 4.93 -9.59 -11.76
CA ILE A 221 4.78 -8.92 -10.48
C ILE A 221 5.63 -7.64 -10.45
N ILE A 222 4.98 -6.54 -10.07
CA ILE A 222 5.62 -5.26 -9.77
C ILE A 222 5.47 -5.00 -8.28
N TRP A 223 6.57 -5.06 -7.55
CA TRP A 223 6.58 -4.69 -6.14
C TRP A 223 6.55 -3.17 -6.00
N LEU A 224 5.44 -2.62 -5.50
CA LEU A 224 5.32 -1.19 -5.24
C LEU A 224 6.03 -0.84 -3.94
N LYS A 225 7.25 -0.33 -4.08
CA LYS A 225 8.12 0.10 -2.99
C LYS A 225 8.34 1.60 -3.06
N TRP A 226 8.48 2.20 -1.88
CA TRP A 226 8.80 3.62 -1.73
C TRP A 226 10.08 3.77 -0.92
N THR A 227 10.95 4.64 -1.41
CA THR A 227 12.05 5.18 -0.63
C THR A 227 11.58 6.40 0.16
N ASN A 228 12.28 6.71 1.25
CA ASN A 228 12.02 7.92 2.02
C ASN A 228 12.14 9.20 1.17
N ASP A 229 13.01 9.19 0.17
CA ASP A 229 13.18 10.32 -0.75
C ASP A 229 11.94 10.51 -1.64
N GLU A 230 11.46 9.44 -2.27
CA GLU A 230 10.24 9.48 -3.09
C GLU A 230 9.01 9.91 -2.26
N LEU A 231 8.90 9.45 -1.00
CA LEU A 231 7.82 9.89 -0.11
C LEU A 231 7.87 11.39 0.16
N LEU A 232 9.07 11.92 0.41
CA LEU A 232 9.26 13.35 0.61
C LEU A 232 8.89 14.14 -0.65
N ARG A 233 9.20 13.62 -1.84
CA ARG A 233 8.82 14.22 -3.14
C ARG A 233 7.31 14.19 -3.38
N VAL A 234 6.62 13.12 -2.99
CA VAL A 234 5.14 13.08 -3.02
C VAL A 234 4.54 14.21 -2.20
N ALA A 235 5.05 14.45 -0.98
CA ALA A 235 4.60 15.56 -0.16
C ALA A 235 4.97 16.91 -0.78
N ALA A 236 6.18 17.05 -1.32
CA ALA A 236 6.65 18.26 -1.97
C ALA A 236 5.77 18.66 -3.17
N LYS A 237 5.48 17.72 -4.08
CA LYS A 237 4.61 17.97 -5.25
C LYS A 237 3.22 18.45 -4.86
N ARG A 238 2.62 17.88 -3.80
CA ARG A 238 1.32 18.33 -3.27
C ARG A 238 1.36 19.80 -2.82
N ILE A 239 2.41 20.19 -2.11
CA ILE A 239 2.61 21.57 -1.64
C ILE A 239 2.91 22.52 -2.80
N VAL A 240 3.81 22.15 -3.71
CA VAL A 240 4.18 22.95 -4.89
C VAL A 240 2.95 23.28 -5.73
N THR A 241 2.15 22.26 -6.06
CA THR A 241 0.96 22.44 -6.91
C THR A 241 -0.14 23.23 -6.20
N PHE A 242 -0.32 23.05 -4.89
CA PHE A 242 -1.30 23.81 -4.12
C PHE A 242 -0.95 25.30 -4.06
N PHE A 243 0.30 25.63 -3.72
CA PHE A 243 0.77 27.02 -3.63
C PHE A 243 1.17 27.61 -4.99
N LYS A 244 1.09 26.85 -6.08
CA LYS A 244 1.52 27.22 -7.43
C LYS A 244 2.96 27.75 -7.44
N LEU A 245 3.86 27.04 -6.77
CA LEU A 245 5.28 27.40 -6.75
C LEU A 245 5.91 27.12 -8.12
N GLU A 246 6.82 27.99 -8.55
CA GLU A 246 7.51 27.90 -9.84
C GLU A 246 8.67 26.89 -9.79
N TYR A 247 8.35 25.63 -9.46
CA TYR A 247 9.28 24.51 -9.52
C TYR A 247 8.75 23.45 -10.48
N SER A 248 9.54 23.10 -11.50
CA SER A 248 9.22 21.97 -12.38
C SER A 248 9.44 20.63 -11.67
N ASP A 249 8.86 19.56 -12.21
CA ASP A 249 9.04 18.20 -11.68
C ASP A 249 10.52 17.80 -11.69
N GLU A 250 11.25 18.12 -12.76
CA GLU A 250 12.68 17.85 -12.90
C GLU A 250 13.50 18.60 -11.85
N GLN A 251 13.15 19.85 -11.57
CA GLN A 251 13.82 20.63 -10.52
C GLN A 251 13.59 19.99 -9.16
N ILE A 252 12.33 19.64 -8.84
CA ILE A 252 12.00 18.97 -7.58
C ILE A 252 12.85 17.72 -7.46
N ASP A 253 12.88 16.84 -8.46
CA ASP A 253 13.61 15.56 -8.49
C ASP A 253 15.12 15.69 -8.24
N THR A 254 15.73 16.84 -8.56
CA THR A 254 17.16 17.10 -8.27
C THR A 254 17.44 17.63 -6.87
N PHE A 255 16.44 18.13 -6.15
CA PHE A 255 16.64 18.70 -4.81
C PHE A 255 17.09 17.65 -3.79
N GLN A 256 18.02 18.05 -2.94
CA GLN A 256 18.33 17.33 -1.71
C GLN A 256 17.19 17.45 -0.71
N GLN A 257 17.08 16.51 0.24
CA GLN A 257 16.01 16.49 1.25
C GLN A 257 15.96 17.76 2.12
N SER A 258 17.13 18.35 2.42
CA SER A 258 17.24 19.64 3.09
C SER A 258 16.62 20.77 2.26
N GLN A 259 16.91 20.83 0.96
CA GLN A 259 16.33 21.83 0.06
C GLN A 259 14.82 21.67 -0.06
N ILE A 260 14.30 20.44 -0.17
CA ILE A 260 12.85 20.18 -0.15
C ILE A 260 12.25 20.71 1.16
N THR A 261 12.95 20.53 2.28
CA THR A 261 12.49 21.03 3.58
C THR A 261 12.42 22.55 3.64
N ASP A 262 13.52 23.20 3.29
CA ASP A 262 13.68 24.64 3.47
C ASP A 262 12.89 25.45 2.42
N LEU A 263 12.77 24.94 1.19
CA LEU A 263 12.13 25.65 0.08
C LEU A 263 10.63 25.34 -0.06
N ILE A 264 10.21 24.11 0.28
CA ILE A 264 8.86 23.61 -0.01
C ILE A 264 8.09 23.31 1.28
N LEU A 265 8.56 22.38 2.13
CA LEU A 265 7.82 22.01 3.35
C LEU A 265 7.67 23.19 4.32
N SER A 266 8.63 24.11 4.35
CA SER A 266 8.58 25.35 5.14
C SER A 266 7.33 26.20 4.90
N ARG A 267 6.63 26.00 3.78
CA ARG A 267 5.33 26.64 3.48
C ARG A 267 4.17 26.14 4.34
N VAL A 268 4.30 24.96 4.95
CA VAL A 268 3.23 24.31 5.72
C VAL A 268 3.66 23.84 7.09
N ILE A 269 4.96 23.60 7.33
CA ILE A 269 5.49 23.10 8.60
C ILE A 269 6.85 23.73 8.91
N THR A 270 7.15 23.96 10.18
CA THR A 270 8.47 24.48 10.60
C THR A 270 9.60 23.57 10.12
N PRO A 271 10.70 24.11 9.53
CA PRO A 271 11.74 23.31 8.87
C PRO A 271 12.58 22.47 9.84
N SER A 272 12.61 22.83 11.12
CA SER A 272 13.30 22.10 12.18
C SER A 272 12.32 21.73 13.28
N PHE A 273 12.47 20.52 13.81
CA PHE A 273 11.69 20.07 14.95
C PHE A 273 12.29 20.64 16.25
N LYS A 274 11.50 21.45 16.96
CA LYS A 274 11.79 21.95 18.30
C LYS A 274 11.08 21.05 19.30
N GLY A 275 11.85 20.20 19.94
CA GLY A 275 11.31 19.21 20.84
C GLY A 275 12.34 18.85 21.87
N ARG A 276 12.58 17.56 22.06
CA ARG A 276 13.60 17.09 22.98
C ARG A 276 14.44 15.98 22.31
N GLY A 277 15.53 15.60 22.97
CA GLY A 277 16.43 14.49 22.62
C GLY A 277 16.91 14.37 21.17
N ARG A 278 17.09 13.15 20.63
CA ARG A 278 17.65 12.89 19.27
C ARG A 278 16.97 13.64 18.12
N TRP A 279 15.69 13.99 18.26
CA TRP A 279 14.94 14.73 17.26
C TRP A 279 15.01 16.24 17.46
N ASP A 280 15.47 16.72 18.61
CA ASP A 280 15.63 18.15 18.85
C ASP A 280 16.61 18.77 17.84
N ASN A 281 16.19 19.89 17.27
CA ASN A 281 16.89 20.63 16.22
C ASN A 281 17.19 19.81 14.95
N ARG A 282 16.55 18.65 14.75
CA ARG A 282 16.67 17.92 13.48
C ARG A 282 15.78 18.53 12.40
N PRO A 283 16.17 18.41 11.12
CA PRO A 283 15.29 18.73 10.01
C PRO A 283 13.96 17.98 10.11
N ILE A 284 12.85 18.66 9.86
CA ILE A 284 11.50 18.13 10.11
C ILE A 284 11.19 16.87 9.29
N HIS A 285 11.74 16.77 8.07
CA HIS A 285 11.58 15.57 7.24
C HIS A 285 12.10 14.30 7.93
N ASN A 286 13.14 14.38 8.76
CA ASN A 286 13.66 13.22 9.47
C ASN A 286 12.63 12.65 10.46
N ILE A 287 11.84 13.52 11.10
CA ILE A 287 10.79 13.12 12.04
C ILE A 287 9.65 12.49 11.27
N LEU A 288 9.15 13.17 10.23
CA LEU A 288 8.05 12.71 9.38
C LEU A 288 8.35 11.33 8.77
N LEU A 289 9.55 11.16 8.22
CA LEU A 289 9.97 9.93 7.57
C LEU A 289 10.25 8.80 8.58
N SER A 290 10.70 9.12 9.80
CA SER A 290 10.86 8.11 10.87
C SER A 290 9.53 7.53 11.35
N LEU A 291 8.45 8.31 11.26
CA LEU A 291 7.09 7.91 11.63
C LEU A 291 6.32 7.23 10.50
N THR A 292 6.89 7.16 9.30
CA THR A 292 6.24 6.65 8.09
C THR A 292 6.76 5.25 7.74
N ARG A 293 5.89 4.26 7.58
CA ARG A 293 6.27 2.85 7.30
C ARG A 293 6.64 2.59 5.84
N ALA A 294 7.31 3.54 5.19
CA ALA A 294 7.51 3.56 3.74
C ALA A 294 6.19 3.55 2.92
N ARG A 295 5.15 4.25 3.41
CA ARG A 295 3.82 4.32 2.77
C ARG A 295 3.40 5.79 2.59
N PRO A 296 3.01 6.25 1.38
CA PRO A 296 2.56 7.64 1.18
C PRO A 296 1.40 8.04 2.10
N ARG A 297 0.44 7.15 2.34
CA ARG A 297 -0.72 7.42 3.21
C ARG A 297 -0.33 7.81 4.64
N ASP A 298 0.69 7.16 5.20
CA ASP A 298 1.16 7.44 6.56
C ASP A 298 1.66 8.89 6.67
N LEU A 299 2.43 9.36 5.68
CA LEU A 299 2.93 10.73 5.62
C LEU A 299 1.80 11.76 5.42
N ILE A 300 0.86 11.49 4.52
CA ILE A 300 -0.32 12.35 4.30
C ILE A 300 -1.15 12.48 5.57
N LYS A 301 -1.33 11.38 6.31
CA LYS A 301 -2.07 11.37 7.56
C LYS A 301 -1.38 12.19 8.65
N LEU A 302 -0.05 12.12 8.77
CA LEU A 302 0.72 13.01 9.66
C LEU A 302 0.47 14.49 9.35
N PHE A 303 0.54 14.87 8.07
CA PHE A 303 0.30 16.24 7.64
C PHE A 303 -1.14 16.69 7.93
N ARG A 304 -2.15 15.89 7.57
CA ARG A 304 -3.57 16.23 7.78
C ARG A 304 -3.89 16.42 9.26
N LEU A 305 -3.46 15.49 10.12
CA LEU A 305 -3.68 15.59 11.57
C LEU A 305 -2.99 16.82 12.17
N SER A 306 -1.74 17.07 11.79
CA SER A 306 -0.97 18.22 12.31
C SER A 306 -1.51 19.55 11.80
N ALA A 307 -1.93 19.62 10.53
CA ALA A 307 -2.58 20.78 9.93
C ALA A 307 -3.89 21.12 10.64
N LYS A 308 -4.70 20.10 10.97
CA LYS A 308 -5.94 20.29 11.73
C LYS A 308 -5.68 20.88 13.12
N ARG A 309 -4.60 20.45 13.80
CA ARG A 309 -4.18 21.06 15.08
C ARG A 309 -3.74 22.51 14.91
N ALA A 310 -2.91 22.79 13.91
CA ALA A 310 -2.48 24.14 13.59
C ALA A 310 -3.66 25.06 13.26
N GLY A 311 -4.63 24.59 12.48
CA GLY A 311 -5.87 25.30 12.14
C GLY A 311 -6.73 25.64 13.36
N ASN A 312 -6.89 24.70 14.29
CA ASN A 312 -7.57 24.96 15.57
C ASN A 312 -6.87 26.05 16.40
N ASN A 313 -5.54 26.12 16.30
CA ASN A 313 -4.72 27.15 16.93
C ASN A 313 -4.65 28.46 16.10
N LYS A 314 -5.42 28.55 15.01
CA LYS A 314 -5.42 29.66 14.04
C LYS A 314 -4.05 29.95 13.42
N SER A 315 -3.20 28.93 13.35
CA SER A 315 -1.89 28.99 12.69
C SER A 315 -1.98 28.55 11.24
N ALA A 316 -1.23 29.23 10.38
CA ALA A 316 -1.06 28.89 8.96
C ALA A 316 0.17 27.97 8.73
N ILE A 317 0.95 27.70 9.78
CA ILE A 317 2.15 26.85 9.75
C ILE A 317 2.06 25.84 10.89
N ILE A 318 2.27 24.57 10.57
CA ILE A 318 2.36 23.48 11.54
C ILE A 318 3.62 23.67 12.37
N SER A 319 3.46 23.82 13.68
CA SER A 319 4.56 23.87 14.63
C SER A 319 5.00 22.47 15.08
N SER A 320 6.15 22.39 15.75
CA SER A 320 6.59 21.13 16.37
C SER A 320 5.61 20.64 17.45
N THR A 321 4.97 21.55 18.18
CA THR A 321 3.94 21.22 19.16
C THR A 321 2.66 20.68 18.52
N ASP A 322 2.26 21.20 17.35
CA ASP A 322 1.10 20.65 16.62
C ASP A 322 1.37 19.21 16.17
N LEU A 323 2.56 18.96 15.60
CA LEU A 323 2.99 17.63 15.18
C LEU A 323 3.12 16.65 16.36
N GLU A 324 3.74 17.07 17.47
CA GLU A 324 3.90 16.22 18.65
C GLU A 324 2.55 15.84 19.28
N SER A 325 1.59 16.78 19.28
CA SER A 325 0.26 16.56 19.86
C SER A 325 -0.57 15.48 19.15
N ILE A 326 -0.18 15.06 17.94
CA ILE A 326 -0.90 14.03 17.18
C ILE A 326 -0.26 12.65 17.27
N PHE A 327 0.92 12.51 17.87
CA PHE A 327 1.64 11.23 17.86
C PHE A 327 0.86 10.07 18.46
N GLU A 328 0.16 10.30 19.57
CA GLU A 328 -0.67 9.27 20.19
C GLU A 328 -1.83 8.84 19.28
N THR A 329 -2.63 9.79 18.80
CA THR A 329 -3.75 9.51 17.90
C THR A 329 -3.28 8.83 16.62
N TYR A 330 -2.23 9.36 15.98
CA TYR A 330 -1.64 8.77 14.79
C TYR A 330 -1.21 7.32 15.04
N SER A 331 -0.54 7.07 16.17
CA SER A 331 -0.05 5.75 16.53
C SER A 331 -1.16 4.74 16.79
N GLN A 332 -2.21 5.16 17.50
CA GLN A 332 -3.40 4.34 17.74
C GLN A 332 -4.10 3.98 16.43
N GLU A 333 -4.27 4.95 15.51
CA GLU A 333 -4.86 4.69 14.21
C GLU A 333 -4.01 3.73 13.37
N ARG A 334 -2.67 3.88 13.35
CA ARG A 334 -1.78 2.93 12.65
C ARG A 334 -1.86 1.53 13.23
N LEU A 335 -1.96 1.39 14.56
CA LEU A 335 -2.14 0.12 15.24
C LEU A 335 -3.49 -0.51 14.84
N GLN A 336 -4.57 0.28 14.86
CA GLN A 336 -5.91 -0.19 14.48
C GLN A 336 -5.98 -0.62 13.01
N ASP A 337 -5.28 0.09 12.12
CA ASP A 337 -5.20 -0.26 10.70
C ASP A 337 -4.62 -1.67 10.49
N ILE A 338 -3.52 -2.01 11.18
CA ILE A 338 -2.92 -3.35 11.06
C ILE A 338 -3.74 -4.43 11.76
N VAL A 339 -4.40 -4.11 12.88
CA VAL A 339 -5.36 -5.03 13.52
C VAL A 339 -6.48 -5.36 12.55
N ASN A 340 -7.07 -4.35 11.92
CA ASN A 340 -8.15 -4.54 10.95
C ASN A 340 -7.71 -5.33 9.72
N GLU A 341 -6.48 -5.13 9.24
CA GLU A 341 -5.92 -5.79 8.07
C GLU A 341 -5.62 -7.28 8.33
N PHE A 342 -5.10 -7.62 9.51
CA PHE A 342 -4.56 -8.96 9.78
C PHE A 342 -5.34 -9.80 10.81
N LYS A 343 -6.44 -9.30 11.38
CA LYS A 343 -7.28 -10.07 12.33
C LYS A 343 -7.87 -11.35 11.75
N SER A 344 -8.07 -11.42 10.43
CA SER A 344 -8.55 -12.63 9.75
C SER A 344 -7.49 -13.74 9.74
N GLU A 345 -6.21 -13.37 9.67
CA GLU A 345 -5.07 -14.29 9.75
C GLU A 345 -4.71 -14.63 11.21
N PHE A 346 -4.70 -13.63 12.09
CA PHE A 346 -4.36 -13.77 13.51
C PHE A 346 -5.41 -13.05 14.38
N PRO A 347 -6.46 -13.76 14.84
CA PRO A 347 -7.58 -13.15 15.58
C PRO A 347 -7.19 -12.37 16.83
N ASP A 348 -6.12 -12.79 17.50
CA ASP A 348 -5.64 -12.19 18.76
C ASP A 348 -4.60 -11.07 18.55
N ILE A 349 -4.56 -10.47 17.35
CA ILE A 349 -3.46 -9.59 16.93
C ILE A 349 -3.33 -8.39 17.84
N GLU A 350 -4.44 -7.72 18.16
CA GLU A 350 -4.42 -6.54 19.03
C GLU A 350 -3.76 -6.84 20.37
N ARG A 351 -4.13 -7.96 21.01
CA ARG A 351 -3.53 -8.40 22.28
C ARG A 351 -2.05 -8.72 22.13
N LEU A 352 -1.63 -9.37 21.04
CA LEU A 352 -0.22 -9.63 20.76
C LEU A 352 0.57 -8.31 20.66
N LEU A 353 0.08 -7.36 19.87
CA LEU A 353 0.75 -6.08 19.64
C LEU A 353 0.86 -5.27 20.93
N LEU A 354 -0.23 -5.14 21.69
CA LEU A 354 -0.24 -4.41 22.97
C LEU A 354 0.66 -5.08 24.03
N SER A 355 0.84 -6.41 23.95
CA SER A 355 1.76 -7.15 24.83
C SER A 355 3.23 -6.86 24.54
N MET A 356 3.55 -6.30 23.36
CA MET A 356 4.91 -5.90 23.00
C MET A 356 5.38 -4.60 23.66
N LYS A 357 4.54 -3.95 24.47
CA LYS A 357 4.90 -2.75 25.24
C LYS A 357 6.18 -2.97 26.08
N PRO A 358 7.01 -1.94 26.27
CA PRO A 358 8.20 -2.05 27.12
C PRO A 358 7.86 -2.32 28.59
N ASN A 359 8.54 -3.30 29.19
CA ASN A 359 8.49 -3.60 30.61
C ASN A 359 9.31 -2.57 31.44
N LYS A 360 9.21 -2.63 32.77
CA LYS A 360 9.88 -1.66 33.68
C LYS A 360 11.40 -1.55 33.46
N LYS A 361 12.07 -2.65 33.07
CA LYS A 361 13.51 -2.67 32.81
C LYS A 361 13.82 -2.06 31.44
N GLU A 362 13.06 -2.43 30.43
CA GLU A 362 13.20 -1.90 29.06
C GLU A 362 12.98 -0.38 29.02
N ARG A 363 11.99 0.16 29.74
CA ARG A 363 11.78 1.63 29.84
C ARG A 363 12.96 2.43 30.39
N ARG A 364 13.93 1.77 31.01
CA ARG A 364 15.13 2.42 31.57
C ARG A 364 16.31 2.38 30.62
N THR A 365 16.19 1.69 29.48
CA THR A 365 17.24 1.59 28.45
C THR A 365 16.91 2.48 27.25
N SER A 366 17.94 2.99 26.58
CA SER A 366 17.80 3.76 25.32
C SER A 366 17.33 2.92 24.12
N ASP A 367 17.30 1.59 24.27
CA ASP A 367 17.04 0.62 23.21
C ASP A 367 15.75 -0.19 23.48
N ASN A 368 14.79 0.39 24.19
CA ASN A 368 13.59 -0.29 24.68
C ASN A 368 12.62 -0.84 23.61
N TYR A 369 12.85 -0.48 22.34
CA TYR A 369 12.15 -0.98 21.17
C TYR A 369 13.05 -1.76 20.21
N LEU A 370 14.32 -1.98 20.56
CA LEU A 370 15.32 -2.66 19.75
C LEU A 370 15.72 -3.97 20.42
N PHE A 371 15.71 -5.05 19.65
CA PHE A 371 15.95 -6.39 20.15
C PHE A 371 16.91 -7.13 19.22
N SER A 372 17.92 -7.80 19.77
CA SER A 372 18.55 -8.91 19.07
C SER A 372 17.55 -10.06 18.87
N THR A 373 17.83 -10.98 17.94
CA THR A 373 16.98 -12.16 17.70
C THR A 373 16.72 -12.99 18.99
N PRO A 374 17.72 -13.26 19.86
CA PRO A 374 17.47 -13.94 21.13
C PRO A 374 16.60 -13.16 22.11
N GLU A 375 16.79 -11.83 22.22
CA GLU A 375 15.99 -10.98 23.12
C GLU A 375 14.53 -10.92 22.69
N LEU A 376 14.27 -10.77 21.38
CA LEU A 376 12.92 -10.77 20.84
C LEU A 376 12.24 -12.13 21.07
N SER A 377 12.96 -13.23 20.81
CA SER A 377 12.46 -14.58 21.05
C SER A 377 12.11 -14.81 22.52
N ALA A 378 12.97 -14.39 23.46
CA ALA A 378 12.71 -14.48 24.89
C ALA A 378 11.47 -13.66 25.30
N LYS A 379 11.32 -12.44 24.77
CA LYS A 379 10.15 -11.59 25.01
C LYS A 379 8.86 -12.24 24.50
N LEU A 380 8.87 -12.77 23.28
CA LEU A 380 7.69 -13.44 22.70
C LEU A 380 7.31 -14.71 23.47
N ASN A 381 8.29 -15.51 23.91
CA ASN A 381 8.03 -16.67 24.77
C ASN A 381 7.35 -16.26 26.09
N HIS A 382 7.82 -15.19 26.74
CA HIS A 382 7.18 -14.68 27.96
C HIS A 382 5.73 -14.22 27.70
N ILE A 383 5.49 -13.51 26.59
CA ILE A 383 4.16 -13.07 26.18
C ILE A 383 3.23 -14.28 25.94
N MET A 384 3.74 -15.35 25.31
CA MET A 384 3.00 -16.60 25.08
C MET A 384 2.68 -17.37 26.36
N MET A 385 3.49 -17.26 27.42
CA MET A 385 3.18 -17.90 28.71
C MET A 385 1.93 -17.31 29.37
N GLN A 386 1.65 -16.03 29.11
CA GLN A 386 0.53 -15.29 29.71
C GLN A 386 -0.71 -15.25 28.81
N ASN A 387 -0.57 -15.61 27.53
CA ASN A 387 -1.60 -15.43 26.52
C ASN A 387 -1.72 -16.67 25.62
N ARG A 388 -2.95 -17.09 25.34
CA ARG A 388 -3.21 -18.15 24.36
C ARG A 388 -3.50 -17.53 23.00
N PHE A 389 -2.54 -17.64 22.09
CA PHE A 389 -2.67 -17.18 20.70
C PHE A 389 -2.93 -18.34 19.75
N ARG A 390 -3.57 -18.06 18.61
CA ARG A 390 -3.78 -19.02 17.52
C ARG A 390 -3.76 -18.30 16.17
N PHE A 391 -3.08 -18.89 15.18
CA PHE A 391 -3.30 -18.52 13.78
C PHE A 391 -4.60 -19.16 13.28
N LYS A 392 -5.28 -18.49 12.34
CA LYS A 392 -6.56 -18.96 11.80
C LYS A 392 -6.43 -20.24 10.97
N ASP A 393 -5.30 -20.42 10.30
CA ASP A 393 -4.95 -21.58 9.48
C ASP A 393 -4.55 -22.82 10.30
N GLY A 394 -4.43 -22.70 11.62
CA GLY A 394 -3.99 -23.77 12.51
C GLY A 394 -2.46 -23.91 12.63
N SER A 395 -1.68 -23.01 12.01
CA SER A 395 -0.23 -22.98 12.12
C SER A 395 0.24 -22.88 13.58
N SER A 396 1.39 -23.51 13.88
CA SER A 396 1.93 -23.54 15.24
C SER A 396 2.37 -22.15 15.69
N VAL A 397 1.96 -21.77 16.91
CA VAL A 397 2.41 -20.53 17.53
C VAL A 397 3.71 -20.80 18.28
N THR A 398 4.79 -20.20 17.80
CA THR A 398 6.12 -20.22 18.39
C THR A 398 6.66 -18.79 18.40
N ALA A 399 7.66 -18.48 19.23
CA ALA A 399 8.31 -17.17 19.18
C ALA A 399 8.82 -16.82 17.77
N LYS A 400 9.28 -17.82 17.01
CA LYS A 400 9.74 -17.66 15.63
C LYS A 400 8.59 -17.31 14.68
N SER A 401 7.48 -18.04 14.73
CA SER A 401 6.33 -17.74 13.86
C SER A 401 5.70 -16.39 14.20
N LEU A 402 5.67 -16.01 15.48
CA LEU A 402 5.27 -14.66 15.91
C LEU A 402 6.24 -13.58 15.42
N MET A 403 7.55 -13.79 15.51
CA MET A 403 8.54 -12.84 14.99
C MET A 403 8.39 -12.63 13.47
N HIS A 404 8.27 -13.72 12.71
CA HIS A 404 8.02 -13.65 11.27
C HIS A 404 6.70 -12.92 10.95
N PHE A 405 5.63 -13.19 11.71
CA PHE A 405 4.36 -12.49 11.57
C PHE A 405 4.47 -10.99 11.87
N LEU A 406 5.10 -10.61 12.99
CA LEU A 406 5.29 -9.20 13.36
C LEU A 406 6.13 -8.44 12.33
N TYR A 407 7.10 -9.11 11.70
CA TYR A 407 7.88 -8.53 10.61
C TYR A 407 7.04 -8.41 9.33
N LYS A 408 6.30 -9.47 8.95
CA LYS A 408 5.40 -9.49 7.78
C LYS A 408 4.41 -8.33 7.74
N ILE A 409 3.91 -7.92 8.91
CA ILE A 409 2.92 -6.84 9.02
C ILE A 409 3.57 -5.44 9.18
N ASP A 410 4.90 -5.36 9.08
CA ASP A 410 5.72 -4.18 9.38
C ASP A 410 5.47 -3.58 10.77
N PHE A 411 5.15 -4.41 11.77
CA PHE A 411 5.09 -3.96 13.16
C PHE A 411 6.49 -3.81 13.75
N ILE A 412 7.34 -4.80 13.45
CA ILE A 412 8.80 -4.69 13.62
C ILE A 412 9.47 -4.53 12.26
N THR A 413 10.65 -3.92 12.26
CA THR A 413 11.52 -3.76 11.07
C THR A 413 12.91 -4.29 11.38
N ALA A 414 13.61 -4.78 10.36
CA ALA A 414 15.00 -5.15 10.50
C ALA A 414 15.84 -3.86 10.47
N ARG A 415 16.66 -3.65 11.49
CA ARG A 415 17.49 -2.44 11.69
C ARG A 415 18.95 -2.81 11.81
N LYS A 416 19.81 -2.10 11.08
CA LYS A 416 21.27 -2.20 11.18
C LYS A 416 21.88 -0.80 11.22
N ALA A 417 22.81 -0.58 12.13
CA ALA A 417 23.62 0.63 12.12
C ALA A 417 24.87 0.37 11.26
N ASN A 418 25.08 1.19 10.23
CA ASN A 418 26.30 1.15 9.44
C ASN A 418 27.45 1.82 10.21
N LYS A 419 28.70 1.60 9.77
CA LYS A 419 29.92 2.15 10.40
C LYS A 419 29.90 3.68 10.57
N ASN A 420 29.11 4.39 9.76
CA ASN A 420 28.96 5.85 9.79
C ASN A 420 27.79 6.32 10.67
N GLY A 421 27.15 5.43 11.43
CA GLY A 421 25.99 5.76 12.27
C GLY A 421 24.66 5.92 11.51
N ILE A 422 24.66 5.76 10.18
CA ILE A 422 23.45 5.75 9.36
C ILE A 422 22.66 4.47 9.67
N ILE A 423 21.39 4.64 9.98
CA ILE A 423 20.47 3.53 10.27
C ILE A 423 19.90 3.02 8.96
N ASP A 424 20.22 1.78 8.59
CA ASP A 424 19.52 1.04 7.54
C ASP A 424 18.32 0.31 8.15
N ARG A 425 17.14 0.48 7.54
CA ARG A 425 15.90 -0.22 7.90
C ARG A 425 15.40 -0.99 6.69
N LYS A 426 15.06 -2.25 6.90
CA LYS A 426 14.40 -3.10 5.90
C LYS A 426 13.01 -3.46 6.40
N TYR A 427 12.03 -3.18 5.55
CA TYR A 427 10.66 -3.64 5.67
C TYR A 427 10.52 -5.05 5.08
N PHE A 428 9.43 -5.74 5.38
CA PHE A 428 9.26 -7.13 4.97
C PHE A 428 9.38 -7.34 3.46
N ASP A 429 8.79 -6.46 2.67
CA ASP A 429 8.84 -6.48 1.21
C ASP A 429 10.24 -6.23 0.64
N GLN A 430 11.14 -5.59 1.39
CA GLN A 430 12.54 -5.33 1.03
C GLN A 430 13.49 -6.46 1.44
N GLY A 431 13.11 -7.27 2.43
CA GLY A 431 13.97 -8.30 3.02
C GLY A 431 13.19 -9.47 3.57
N ARG A 432 12.34 -10.12 2.75
CA ARG A 432 11.44 -11.21 3.16
C ARG A 432 12.15 -12.33 3.92
N PHE A 433 13.36 -12.68 3.47
CA PHE A 433 14.11 -13.79 4.03
C PHE A 433 14.81 -13.47 5.36
N LEU A 434 14.82 -12.20 5.81
CA LEU A 434 15.49 -11.81 7.07
C LEU A 434 14.85 -12.46 8.31
N ALA A 435 13.57 -12.82 8.24
CA ALA A 435 12.87 -13.55 9.31
C ALA A 435 12.67 -15.05 9.01
N ASN A 436 13.10 -15.51 7.83
CA ASN A 436 13.07 -16.94 7.50
C ASN A 436 14.35 -17.64 7.98
N GLU A 437 14.22 -18.94 8.16
CA GLU A 437 15.16 -19.80 8.86
C GLU A 437 16.63 -19.53 8.47
N PHE A 438 17.46 -19.37 9.50
CA PHE A 438 18.92 -19.52 9.55
C PHE A 438 19.83 -18.28 9.61
N ASN A 439 19.43 -17.04 9.32
CA ASN A 439 20.32 -15.88 9.53
C ASN A 439 19.58 -14.54 9.66
N ASP A 440 19.83 -13.79 10.73
CA ASP A 440 19.42 -12.38 10.85
C ASP A 440 20.36 -11.44 10.08
N PHE A 441 21.41 -11.96 9.44
CA PHE A 441 22.45 -11.21 8.69
C PHE A 441 23.05 -10.04 9.49
N GLY A 442 23.05 -10.16 10.83
CA GLY A 442 23.49 -9.12 11.75
C GLY A 442 22.53 -7.93 11.86
N TYR A 443 21.25 -8.10 11.55
CA TYR A 443 20.19 -7.13 11.83
C TYR A 443 19.62 -7.36 13.23
N SER A 444 19.21 -6.27 13.86
CA SER A 444 18.34 -6.28 15.05
C SER A 444 16.91 -5.98 14.64
N TRP A 445 15.96 -6.22 15.53
CA TRP A 445 14.53 -6.01 15.32
C TRP A 445 14.07 -4.77 16.06
N GLU A 446 13.53 -3.79 15.35
CA GLU A 446 13.02 -2.54 15.92
C GLU A 446 11.49 -2.48 15.80
N ILE A 447 10.76 -2.28 16.91
CA ILE A 447 9.34 -1.89 16.83
C ILE A 447 9.27 -0.53 16.15
N HIS A 448 8.54 -0.47 15.04
CA HIS A 448 8.50 0.69 14.18
C HIS A 448 8.00 1.93 14.95
N PRO A 449 8.63 3.12 14.80
CA PRO A 449 8.28 4.31 15.55
C PRO A 449 6.80 4.70 15.50
N ALA A 450 6.14 4.44 14.37
CA ALA A 450 4.71 4.67 14.17
C ALA A 450 3.80 4.04 15.24
N TYR A 451 4.20 2.96 15.93
CA TYR A 451 3.35 2.27 16.91
C TYR A 451 3.70 2.57 18.37
N ARG A 452 4.79 3.28 18.64
CA ARG A 452 5.36 3.35 19.99
C ARG A 452 4.45 4.06 20.98
N TRP A 453 3.82 5.16 20.58
CA TRP A 453 2.89 5.91 21.45
C TRP A 453 1.64 5.10 21.80
N ALA A 454 1.11 4.28 20.88
CA ALA A 454 -0.01 3.38 21.18
C ALA A 454 0.34 2.32 22.23
N LEU A 455 1.62 1.92 22.35
CA LEU A 455 2.08 0.95 23.34
C LEU A 455 2.33 1.56 24.73
N GLN A 456 2.43 2.88 24.85
CA GLN A 456 2.65 3.59 26.11
C GLN A 456 1.88 4.92 26.21
N PRO A 457 0.54 4.91 26.29
CA PRO A 457 -0.25 6.14 26.40
C PRO A 457 0.06 6.93 27.69
N ASN A 458 0.41 6.24 28.79
CA ASN A 458 0.57 6.86 30.11
C ASN A 458 1.95 7.49 30.35
N ASN A 459 2.86 7.49 29.37
CA ASN A 459 4.23 8.02 29.55
C ASN A 459 4.75 8.72 28.28
N LEU A 460 3.90 9.56 27.66
CA LEU A 460 4.24 10.37 26.49
C LEU A 460 5.61 11.04 26.62
N GLN A 461 5.89 11.59 27.80
CA GLN A 461 7.13 12.31 28.09
C GLN A 461 8.37 11.42 28.09
N SER A 462 8.30 10.18 28.58
CA SER A 462 9.44 9.24 28.55
C SER A 462 9.66 8.64 27.16
N LEU A 463 8.59 8.45 26.38
CA LEU A 463 8.68 7.83 25.06
C LEU A 463 9.29 8.78 24.04
N ILE A 464 8.98 10.08 24.20
CA ILE A 464 9.75 11.17 23.63
C ILE A 464 11.20 10.95 24.05
N ASP A 465 11.55 10.86 25.35
CA ASP A 465 12.93 10.61 25.89
C ASP A 465 13.64 9.32 25.41
N GLU A 466 12.92 8.35 24.85
CA GLU A 466 13.43 7.04 24.43
C GLU A 466 13.69 6.92 22.92
N ILE A 467 12.95 7.64 22.07
CA ILE A 467 13.39 7.90 20.68
C ILE A 467 14.70 8.73 20.67
N MET A 468 15.12 9.19 21.85
CA MET A 468 15.83 10.41 22.11
C MET A 468 17.20 10.29 22.77
N LYS A 469 17.76 9.08 22.92
CA LYS A 469 19.20 8.90 23.20
C LYS A 469 19.87 8.13 22.12
#